data_AF-A0A7Y3B3N9-F1
#
_entry.id   AF-A0A7Y3B3N9-F1
#
_cell.length_a   1.000
_cell.length_b   1.000
_cell.length_c   1.000
_cell.angle_alpha   90.00
_cell.angle_beta   90.00
_cell.angle_gamma   90.00
#
_symmetry.space_group_name_H-M   'P 1'
#
loop_
_entity.id
_entity.type
_entity.pdbx_description
1 polymer ?
#
loop_
_entity_poly.entity_id
_entity_poly.type
_entity_poly.pdbx_seq_one_letter_code
_entity_poly.pdbx_strand_id
1 'polypeptide(L)'
;MDWWILELIVTLALVAILLVLGPVIKRFGKSYAADIFRSNPRTGKSYLVLMDVAYYLIFVAFILFTISFERDTGWTQQVGAEQLESSTVRLGGMLLLMGILHGLNVISLPIIGRLLGLGRALDEDTPKPKAA
;
A
#
# COMPACT_ATOMS: atom_id res chain seq x y z
N MET A 1 8.80 28.09 16.73
CA MET A 1 8.77 26.65 17.01
C MET A 1 10.08 26.07 16.50
N ASP A 2 10.79 25.27 17.29
CA ASP A 2 12.03 24.64 16.82
C ASP A 2 11.75 23.64 15.69
N TRP A 3 12.67 23.54 14.74
CA TRP A 3 12.53 22.69 13.55
C TRP A 3 12.16 21.24 13.87
N TRP A 4 12.77 20.66 14.91
CA TRP A 4 12.58 19.25 15.30
C TRP A 4 11.14 18.99 15.78
N ILE A 5 10.44 20.00 16.31
CA ILE A 5 9.06 19.85 16.77
C ILE A 5 8.14 19.60 15.58
N LEU A 6 8.31 20.38 14.49
CA LEU A 6 7.54 20.14 13.27
C LEU A 6 7.86 18.78 12.67
N GLU A 7 9.14 18.39 12.66
CA GLU A 7 9.57 17.09 12.13
C GLU A 7 8.91 15.92 12.89
N LEU A 8 8.84 16.00 14.22
CA LEU A 8 8.11 15.03 15.03
C LEU A 8 6.63 15.01 14.71
N ILE A 9 5.99 16.18 14.59
CA ILE A 9 4.55 16.27 14.26
C ILE A 9 4.28 15.64 12.89
N VAL A 10 5.08 15.95 11.88
CA VAL A 10 4.91 15.43 10.52
C VAL A 10 5.16 13.92 10.48
N THR A 11 6.18 13.43 11.18
CA THR A 11 6.44 12.00 11.31
C THR A 11 5.28 11.27 11.98
N LEU A 12 4.76 11.81 13.08
CA LEU A 12 3.58 11.26 13.76
C LEU A 12 2.35 11.29 12.85
N ALA A 13 2.16 12.36 12.06
CA ALA A 13 1.07 12.45 11.10
C ALA A 13 1.19 11.39 9.99
N LEU A 14 2.38 11.16 9.45
CA LEU A 14 2.61 10.10 8.45
C LEU A 14 2.30 8.71 9.01
N VAL A 15 2.76 8.43 10.24
CA VAL A 15 2.45 7.17 10.93
C VAL A 15 0.94 7.05 11.18
N ALA A 16 0.28 8.11 11.63
CA ALA A 16 -1.16 8.12 11.85
C ALA A 16 -1.94 7.87 10.55
N ILE A 17 -1.55 8.51 9.43
CA ILE A 17 -2.12 8.27 8.10
C ILE A 17 -2.00 6.78 7.74
N LEU A 18 -0.82 6.19 7.89
CA LEU A 18 -0.59 4.77 7.60
C LEU A 18 -1.50 3.86 8.44
N LEU A 19 -1.59 4.13 9.74
CA LEU A 19 -2.38 3.32 10.67
C LEU A 19 -3.89 3.48 10.48
N VAL A 20 -4.36 4.65 10.05
CA VAL A 20 -5.79 4.92 9.83
C VAL A 20 -6.24 4.46 8.45
N LEU A 21 -5.50 4.81 7.39
CA LEU A 21 -5.92 4.50 6.01
C LEU A 21 -5.65 3.04 5.63
N GLY A 22 -4.58 2.42 6.16
CA GLY A 22 -4.27 1.01 5.88
C GLY A 22 -5.44 0.05 6.14
N PRO A 23 -6.06 0.05 7.34
CA PRO A 23 -7.24 -0.76 7.63
C PRO A 23 -8.45 -0.43 6.77
N VAL A 24 -8.65 0.84 6.41
CA VAL A 24 -9.77 1.27 5.56
C VAL A 24 -9.63 0.68 4.15
N ILE A 25 -8.44 0.79 3.56
CA ILE A 25 -8.12 0.23 2.25
C ILE A 25 -8.32 -1.29 2.25
N LYS A 26 -7.84 -1.96 3.29
CA LYS A 26 -8.02 -3.41 3.48
C LYS A 26 -9.49 -3.82 3.55
N ARG A 27 -10.33 -3.03 4.22
CA ARG A 27 -11.77 -3.30 4.35
C ARG A 27 -12.44 -3.34 2.98
N PHE A 28 -12.18 -2.36 2.12
CA PHE A 28 -12.75 -2.30 0.77
C PHE A 28 -12.14 -3.34 -0.19
N GLY A 29 -10.83 -3.61 -0.07
CA GLY A 29 -10.18 -4.66 -0.85
C GLY A 29 -10.77 -6.05 -0.57
N LYS A 30 -11.18 -6.33 0.68
CA LYS A 30 -11.79 -7.61 1.06
C LYS A 30 -13.14 -7.85 0.39
N SER A 31 -14.01 -6.84 0.32
CA SER A 31 -15.30 -7.00 -0.37
C SER A 31 -15.11 -7.21 -1.87
N TYR A 32 -14.22 -6.43 -2.49
CA TYR A 32 -13.96 -6.53 -3.92
C TYR A 32 -13.30 -7.87 -4.32
N ALA A 33 -12.33 -8.34 -3.54
CA ALA A 33 -11.71 -9.65 -3.78
C ALA A 33 -12.70 -10.81 -3.59
N ALA A 34 -13.68 -10.69 -2.68
CA ALA A 34 -14.71 -11.71 -2.50
C ALA A 34 -15.59 -11.88 -3.75
N ASP A 35 -15.82 -10.80 -4.50
CA ASP A 35 -16.56 -10.86 -5.75
C ASP A 35 -15.74 -11.46 -6.90
N ILE A 36 -14.46 -11.11 -7.01
CA ILE A 36 -13.57 -11.61 -8.07
C ILE A 36 -13.17 -13.08 -7.84
N PHE A 37 -12.82 -13.44 -6.60
CA PHE A 37 -12.36 -14.78 -6.24
C PHE A 37 -13.47 -15.64 -5.64
N ARG A 38 -14.73 -15.41 -6.04
CA ARG A 38 -15.89 -16.13 -5.49
C ARG A 38 -15.76 -17.65 -5.62
N SER A 39 -15.14 -18.13 -6.70
CA SER A 39 -14.88 -19.56 -6.95
C SER A 39 -13.71 -20.15 -6.16
N ASN A 40 -12.79 -19.32 -5.65
CA ASN A 40 -11.67 -19.76 -4.81
C ASN A 40 -11.29 -18.73 -3.73
N PRO A 41 -12.08 -18.65 -2.64
CA PRO A 41 -11.91 -17.63 -1.60
C PRO A 41 -10.55 -17.70 -0.88
N ARG A 42 -9.93 -18.88 -0.83
CA ARG A 42 -8.63 -19.08 -0.15
C ARG A 42 -7.51 -18.34 -0.86
N THR A 43 -7.45 -18.41 -2.19
CA THR A 43 -6.44 -17.71 -2.98
C THR A 43 -6.62 -16.19 -2.90
N GLY A 44 -7.86 -15.70 -2.99
CA GLY A 44 -8.15 -14.27 -2.80
C GLY A 44 -7.70 -13.76 -1.43
N LYS A 45 -7.93 -14.53 -0.37
CA LYS A 45 -7.45 -14.19 0.99
C LYS A 45 -5.92 -14.13 1.07
N SER A 46 -5.21 -15.13 0.56
CA SER A 46 -3.73 -15.15 0.58
C SER A 46 -3.11 -14.02 -0.23
N TYR A 47 -3.69 -13.71 -1.40
CA TYR A 47 -3.23 -12.59 -2.23
C TYR A 47 -3.35 -11.25 -1.49
N LEU A 48 -4.50 -10.99 -0.85
CA LEU A 48 -4.69 -9.76 -0.07
C LEU A 48 -3.68 -9.64 1.08
N VAL A 49 -3.39 -10.73 1.80
CA VAL A 49 -2.40 -10.71 2.89
C VAL A 49 -1.00 -10.37 2.36
N LEU A 50 -0.61 -10.93 1.22
CA LEU A 50 0.70 -10.65 0.61
C LEU A 50 0.79 -9.18 0.16
N MET A 51 -0.27 -8.67 -0.46
CA MET A 51 -0.35 -7.26 -0.86
C MET A 51 -0.32 -6.31 0.35
N ASP A 52 -0.97 -6.67 1.46
CA ASP A 52 -0.93 -5.89 2.70
C ASP A 52 0.50 -5.75 3.23
N VAL A 53 1.28 -6.84 3.24
CA VAL A 53 2.69 -6.81 3.70
C VAL A 53 3.53 -5.88 2.83
N ALA A 54 3.38 -5.98 1.51
CA ALA A 54 4.06 -5.09 0.58
C ALA A 54 3.66 -3.62 0.81
N TYR A 55 2.38 -3.37 1.09
CA TYR A 55 1.85 -2.04 1.42
C TYR A 55 2.59 -1.45 2.61
N TYR A 56 2.61 -2.15 3.74
CA TYR A 56 3.26 -1.67 4.95
C TYR A 56 4.77 -1.47 4.77
N LEU A 57 5.46 -2.37 4.06
CA LEU A 57 6.90 -2.23 3.80
C LEU A 57 7.20 -0.95 3.01
N ILE A 58 6.43 -0.66 1.97
CA ILE A 58 6.66 0.53 1.14
C ILE A 58 6.41 1.82 1.94
N PHE A 59 5.34 1.89 2.72
CA PHE A 59 5.04 3.10 3.50
C PHE A 59 5.98 3.31 4.68
N VAL A 60 6.35 2.25 5.39
CA VAL A 60 7.36 2.34 6.45
C VAL A 60 8.70 2.78 5.84
N ALA A 61 9.09 2.22 4.69
CA ALA A 61 10.29 2.67 3.98
C ALA A 61 10.22 4.15 3.59
N PHE A 62 9.08 4.62 3.07
CA PHE A 62 8.90 6.03 2.74
C PHE A 62 9.07 6.95 3.97
N ILE A 63 8.52 6.58 5.13
CA ILE A 63 8.69 7.34 6.36
C ILE A 63 10.17 7.35 6.77
N LEU A 64 10.82 6.20 6.77
CA LEU A 64 12.23 6.07 7.16
C LEU A 64 13.19 6.78 6.21
N PHE A 65 12.88 6.83 4.91
CA PHE A 65 13.71 7.55 3.94
C PHE A 65 13.55 9.05 3.99
N THR A 66 12.43 9.55 4.53
CA THR A 66 12.12 10.98 4.51
C THR A 66 12.26 11.65 5.87
N ILE A 67 12.41 10.89 6.96
CA ILE A 67 12.64 11.45 8.28
C ILE A 67 14.01 12.14 8.36
N SER A 68 14.04 13.34 8.93
CA SER A 68 15.26 14.13 9.11
C SER A 68 15.72 14.08 10.57
N PHE A 69 16.89 13.50 10.83
CA PHE A 69 17.51 13.48 12.17
C PHE A 69 18.40 14.70 12.44
N GLU A 70 18.71 15.47 11.41
CA GLU A 70 19.40 16.74 11.47
C GLU A 70 18.68 17.77 10.58
N ARG A 71 19.05 19.05 10.71
CA ARG A 71 18.49 20.10 9.87
C ARG A 71 18.94 19.90 8.43
N ASP A 72 17.98 19.89 7.51
CA ASP A 72 18.26 19.88 6.09
C ASP A 72 18.83 21.23 5.62
N THR A 73 19.39 21.23 4.42
CA THR A 73 19.99 22.39 3.76
C THR A 73 18.94 23.48 3.57
N GLY A 74 19.20 24.68 4.09
CA GLY A 74 18.28 25.82 4.06
C GLY A 74 17.41 25.96 5.31
N TRP A 75 17.25 24.90 6.10
CA TRP A 75 16.46 24.98 7.34
C TRP A 75 17.20 25.78 8.43
N THR A 76 16.45 26.67 9.07
CA THR A 76 16.94 27.42 10.23
C THR A 76 16.65 26.68 11.53
N GLN A 77 17.09 27.22 12.67
CA GLN A 77 16.73 26.66 13.98
C GLN A 77 15.21 26.66 14.21
N GLN A 78 14.53 27.66 13.65
CA GLN A 78 13.09 27.80 13.73
C GLN A 78 12.44 27.33 12.43
N VAL A 79 11.20 26.85 12.54
CA VAL A 79 10.39 26.47 11.39
C VAL A 79 10.26 27.65 10.42
N GLY A 80 10.64 27.42 9.17
CA GLY A 80 10.51 28.36 8.07
C GLY A 80 9.69 27.80 6.91
N ALA A 81 9.53 28.60 5.85
CA ALA A 81 8.76 28.23 4.66
C ALA A 81 9.30 26.95 3.98
N GLU A 82 10.63 26.83 3.86
CA GLU A 82 11.29 25.68 3.23
C GLU A 82 10.98 24.36 3.95
N GLN A 83 10.99 24.37 5.29
CA GLN A 83 10.64 23.18 6.08
C GLN A 83 9.15 22.83 5.94
N LEU A 84 8.26 23.83 5.92
CA LEU A 84 6.83 23.62 5.72
C LEU A 84 6.53 23.04 4.33
N GLU A 85 7.19 23.54 3.29
CA GLU A 85 7.07 23.02 1.93
C GLU A 85 7.55 21.57 1.85
N SER A 86 8.75 21.27 2.35
CA SER A 86 9.30 19.91 2.41
C SER A 86 8.38 18.95 3.18
N SER A 87 7.84 19.37 4.32
CA SER A 87 6.87 18.60 5.11
C SER A 87 5.57 18.33 4.34
N THR A 88 5.08 19.33 3.61
CA THR A 88 3.87 19.21 2.78
C THR A 88 4.09 18.23 1.63
N VAL A 89 5.26 18.28 0.98
CA VAL A 89 5.64 17.35 -0.07
C VAL A 89 5.69 15.91 0.46
N ARG A 90 6.21 15.67 1.66
CA ARG A 90 6.23 14.33 2.27
C ARG A 90 4.82 13.80 2.53
N LEU A 91 3.93 14.62 3.10
CA LEU A 91 2.53 14.25 3.32
C LEU A 91 1.80 13.96 2.00
N GLY A 92 1.96 14.84 1.01
CA GLY A 92 1.38 14.66 -0.33
C GLY A 92 1.93 13.43 -1.03
N GLY A 93 3.25 13.21 -0.95
CA GLY A 93 3.93 12.05 -1.52
C GLY A 93 3.45 10.73 -0.92
N MET A 94 3.26 10.68 0.39
CA MET A 94 2.67 9.53 1.08
C MET A 94 1.27 9.21 0.55
N LEU A 95 0.40 10.21 0.47
CA LEU A 95 -0.98 10.04 -0.01
C LEU A 95 -1.03 9.67 -1.50
N LEU A 96 -0.15 10.25 -2.32
CA LEU A 96 -0.03 9.92 -3.73
C LEU A 96 0.43 8.47 -3.94
N LEU A 97 1.50 8.07 -3.24
CA LEU A 97 1.99 6.69 -3.25
C LEU A 97 0.90 5.71 -2.80
N MET A 98 0.16 6.09 -1.76
CA MET A 98 -0.99 5.35 -1.25
C MET A 98 -2.09 5.16 -2.30
N GLY A 99 -2.47 6.24 -2.98
CA GLY A 99 -3.45 6.23 -4.06
C GLY A 99 -3.01 5.40 -5.27
N ILE A 100 -1.76 5.53 -5.71
CA ILE A 100 -1.21 4.78 -6.84
C ILE A 100 -1.19 3.29 -6.53
N LEU A 101 -0.61 2.88 -5.40
CA LEU A 101 -0.54 1.46 -5.02
C LEU A 101 -1.93 0.86 -4.83
N HIS A 102 -2.87 1.63 -4.27
CA HIS A 102 -4.25 1.20 -4.16
C HIS A 102 -4.91 1.02 -5.54
N GLY A 103 -4.73 1.98 -6.45
CA GLY A 103 -5.25 1.90 -7.82
C GLY A 103 -4.68 0.70 -8.59
N LEU A 104 -3.38 0.43 -8.45
CA LEU A 104 -2.74 -0.75 -9.02
C LEU A 104 -3.35 -2.05 -8.47
N ASN A 105 -3.64 -2.10 -7.16
CA ASN A 105 -4.27 -3.26 -6.54
C ASN A 105 -5.71 -3.50 -7.05
N VAL A 106 -6.47 -2.44 -7.28
CA VAL A 106 -7.82 -2.54 -7.87
C VAL A 106 -7.78 -3.12 -9.29
N ILE A 107 -6.74 -2.80 -10.07
CA ILE A 107 -6.55 -3.29 -11.43
C ILE A 107 -5.94 -4.70 -11.46
N SER A 108 -5.04 -5.04 -10.54
CA SER A 108 -4.36 -6.34 -10.51
C SER A 108 -5.31 -7.49 -10.16
N LEU A 109 -6.25 -7.27 -9.22
CA LEU A 109 -7.20 -8.28 -8.76
C LEU A 109 -8.00 -8.95 -9.91
N PRO A 110 -8.65 -8.22 -10.84
CA PRO A 110 -9.40 -8.84 -11.93
C PRO A 110 -8.51 -9.55 -12.94
N ILE A 111 -7.28 -9.06 -13.18
CA ILE A 111 -6.32 -9.71 -14.08
C ILE A 111 -5.93 -11.07 -13.51
N ILE A 112 -5.53 -11.10 -12.24
CA ILE A 112 -5.13 -12.34 -11.55
C ILE A 112 -6.32 -13.30 -11.45
N GLY A 113 -7.51 -12.80 -11.12
CA GLY A 113 -8.74 -13.59 -11.08
C GLY A 113 -9.04 -14.28 -12.41
N ARG A 114 -8.90 -13.56 -13.54
CA ARG A 114 -9.09 -14.12 -14.88
C ARG A 114 -8.02 -15.16 -15.25
N LEU A 115 -6.74 -14.85 -15.01
CA LEU A 115 -5.63 -15.75 -15.32
C LEU A 115 -5.74 -17.09 -14.57
N LEU A 116 -6.09 -17.03 -13.27
CA LEU A 116 -6.29 -18.24 -12.47
C LEU A 116 -7.56 -19.00 -12.87
N GLY A 117 -8.63 -18.30 -13.27
CA GLY A 117 -9.83 -18.92 -13.81
C GLY A 117 -9.56 -19.68 -15.12
N LEU A 118 -8.76 -19.10 -16.02
CA LEU A 118 -8.34 -19.71 -17.28
C LEU A 118 -7.49 -20.97 -17.06
N GLY A 119 -6.51 -20.93 -16.16
CA GLY A 119 -5.67 -22.09 -15.85
C GLY A 119 -6.49 -23.29 -15.35
N ARG A 120 -7.53 -23.04 -14.55
CA ARG A 120 -8.43 -24.09 -14.08
C ARG A 120 -9.27 -24.72 -15.19
N ALA A 121 -9.81 -23.91 -16.10
CA ALA A 121 -10.60 -24.43 -17.22
C ALA A 121 -9.76 -25.38 -18.09
N LEU A 122 -8.48 -25.05 -18.30
CA LEU A 122 -7.54 -25.90 -19.03
C LEU A 122 -7.22 -27.22 -18.28
N ASP A 123 -7.02 -27.16 -16.96
CA ASP A 123 -6.78 -28.37 -16.14
C ASP A 123 -7.99 -29.31 -16.14
N GLU A 124 -9.23 -28.78 -16.12
CA GLU A 124 -10.46 -29.60 -16.15
C GLU A 124 -10.70 -30.25 -17.53
N ASP A 125 -10.31 -29.60 -18.63
CA ASP A 125 -10.40 -30.15 -20.00
C ASP A 125 -9.29 -31.16 -20.33
N THR A 126 -8.29 -31.32 -19.46
CA THR A 126 -7.21 -32.29 -19.69
C THR A 126 -7.66 -33.70 -19.28
N PRO A 127 -7.77 -34.67 -20.22
CA PRO A 127 -8.27 -36.00 -19.90
C PRO A 127 -7.33 -36.71 -18.91
N LYS A 128 -7.86 -37.15 -17.75
CA LYS A 128 -7.07 -37.96 -16.82
C LYS A 128 -6.71 -39.30 -17.48
N PRO A 129 -5.44 -39.76 -17.42
CA PRO A 129 -5.06 -41.07 -17.95
C PRO A 129 -5.89 -42.14 -17.23
N LYS A 130 -6.55 -43.01 -17.99
CA LYS A 130 -7.19 -44.20 -17.41
C LYS A 130 -6.09 -45.04 -16.77
N ALA A 131 -6.18 -45.24 -15.45
CA ALA A 131 -5.33 -46.18 -14.75
C ALA A 131 -5.54 -47.57 -15.38
N ALA A 132 -4.46 -48.15 -15.88
CA ALA A 132 -4.39 -49.51 -16.42
C ALA A 132 -4.16 -50.52 -15.29
#